data_AF-A0A011QCW6-F1
#
_entry.id   AF-A0A011QCW6-F1
#
_cell.length_a   1.000
_cell.length_b   1.000
_cell.length_c   1.000
_cell.angle_alpha   90.00
_cell.angle_beta   90.00
_cell.angle_gamma   90.00
#
_symmetry.space_group_name_H-M   'P 1'
#
loop_
_entity.id
_entity.type
_entity.pdbx_description
1 polymer ?
#
loop_
_entity_poly.entity_id
_entity_poly.type
_entity_poly.pdbx_seq_one_letter_code
_entity_poly.pdbx_strand_id
1 'polypeptide(L)'
;MNNVFRLEPPSTIDPLPPEGRRRVFDDGERVLYDGYWIKTYPVPADSLQGKKSLIEALARRLFNHTEHGLNIPGCRLGETRQSFVAETDPGRRRVKAGMLAGALFNRATDIFRRLVELQADGVEVGSDNALMRECGQCLLEAMQLGRFVLHRSGEEGIDELWGEPFRAFSIPVEDFYESRYVKIGQSMRDIDRIADAMVSAFCRIPTFEAVEAPIRDFADAARIKTETLRTDPGIFDVWAHLVTAGERLASFTPQAAGEASEKRSGSALHSVSDGLQLLRNGRDLVFYIARARTPMPKSTSEYIERCAAYLSSGRAPFVPAPLPA
;
A
#
# COMPACT_ATOMS: atom_id res chain seq x y z
N MET A 1 -28.32 -45.67 37.40
CA MET A 1 -27.15 -45.56 36.50
C MET A 1 -27.47 -44.45 35.52
N ASN A 2 -27.02 -43.22 35.79
CA ASN A 2 -27.23 -42.06 34.93
C ASN A 2 -26.08 -41.99 33.93
N ASN A 3 -26.36 -42.29 32.66
CA ASN A 3 -25.44 -41.98 31.56
C ASN A 3 -25.53 -40.48 31.27
N VAL A 4 -24.57 -39.73 31.81
CA VAL A 4 -24.31 -38.34 31.43
C VAL A 4 -23.63 -38.37 30.07
N PHE A 5 -24.36 -38.03 29.01
CA PHE A 5 -23.76 -37.74 27.72
C PHE A 5 -22.91 -36.48 27.85
N ARG A 6 -21.60 -36.65 27.78
CA ARG A 6 -20.64 -35.56 27.71
C ARG A 6 -20.79 -34.93 26.32
N LEU A 7 -21.48 -33.79 26.24
CA LEU A 7 -21.44 -32.95 25.05
C LEU A 7 -20.04 -32.34 24.99
N GLU A 8 -19.18 -32.90 24.15
CA GLU A 8 -17.96 -32.20 23.74
C GLU A 8 -18.38 -30.92 23.01
N PRO A 9 -17.84 -29.75 23.39
CA PRO A 9 -18.10 -28.54 22.63
C PRO A 9 -17.53 -28.73 21.22
N PRO A 10 -18.29 -28.41 20.16
CA PRO A 10 -17.75 -28.50 18.82
C PRO A 10 -16.57 -27.52 18.73
N SER A 11 -15.44 -28.01 18.22
CA SER A 11 -14.31 -27.19 17.82
C SER A 11 -14.72 -26.31 16.63
N THR A 12 -15.45 -25.23 16.91
CA THR A 12 -15.93 -24.29 15.89
C THR A 12 -14.84 -23.28 15.58
N ILE A 13 -13.80 -23.71 14.88
CA ILE A 13 -13.25 -22.83 13.85
C ILE A 13 -14.10 -23.14 12.62
N ASP A 14 -15.22 -22.44 12.48
CA ASP A 14 -15.93 -22.47 11.20
C ASP A 14 -14.89 -22.09 10.13
N PRO A 15 -14.73 -22.91 9.07
CA PRO A 15 -13.79 -22.58 8.01
C PRO A 15 -14.14 -21.20 7.47
N LEU A 16 -13.12 -20.36 7.31
CA LEU A 16 -13.28 -19.06 6.68
C LEU A 16 -14.04 -19.26 5.36
N PRO A 17 -15.09 -18.45 5.10
CA PRO A 17 -15.81 -18.56 3.85
C PRO A 17 -14.90 -18.34 2.63
N PRO A 18 -15.34 -18.74 1.42
CA PRO A 18 -14.57 -18.46 0.21
C PRO A 18 -14.39 -16.95 0.00
N GLU A 19 -13.30 -16.57 -0.66
CA GLU A 19 -13.03 -15.19 -1.05
C GLU A 19 -14.16 -14.63 -1.93
N GLY A 20 -14.35 -13.30 -1.86
CA GLY A 20 -15.45 -12.60 -2.51
C GLY A 20 -16.79 -12.73 -1.78
N ARG A 21 -16.87 -13.51 -0.68
CA ARG A 21 -18.10 -13.55 0.12
C ARG A 21 -18.36 -12.19 0.75
N ARG A 22 -19.59 -11.71 0.59
CA ARG A 22 -20.09 -10.46 1.18
C ARG A 22 -20.96 -10.73 2.40
N ARG A 23 -20.91 -9.84 3.38
CA ARG A 23 -21.72 -9.88 4.61
C ARG A 23 -21.97 -8.47 5.13
N VAL A 24 -23.15 -8.24 5.70
CA VAL A 24 -23.48 -6.98 6.38
C VAL A 24 -23.09 -7.10 7.86
N PHE A 25 -22.33 -6.11 8.32
CA PHE A 25 -21.98 -5.86 9.72
C PHE A 25 -22.61 -4.53 10.17
N ASP A 26 -22.48 -4.19 11.45
CA ASP A 26 -23.07 -2.97 12.02
C ASP A 26 -22.61 -1.69 11.32
N ASP A 27 -21.42 -1.69 10.73
CA ASP A 27 -20.80 -0.54 10.05
C ASP A 27 -20.88 -0.58 8.51
N GLY A 28 -21.62 -1.57 7.96
CA GLY A 28 -21.91 -1.68 6.53
C GLY A 28 -21.61 -3.06 5.94
N GLU A 29 -21.72 -3.15 4.62
CA GLU A 29 -21.32 -4.35 3.89
C GLU A 29 -19.78 -4.46 3.85
N ARG A 30 -19.29 -5.69 4.05
CA ARG A 30 -17.89 -6.05 3.92
C ARG A 30 -17.73 -7.25 2.99
N VAL A 31 -16.59 -7.33 2.31
CA VAL A 31 -16.21 -8.44 1.41
C VAL A 31 -14.95 -9.13 1.93
N LEU A 32 -14.91 -10.46 1.87
CA LEU A 32 -13.81 -11.26 2.38
C LEU A 32 -12.71 -11.46 1.33
N TYR A 33 -11.49 -11.01 1.63
CA TYR A 33 -10.28 -11.31 0.84
C TYR A 33 -9.06 -11.46 1.76
N ASP A 34 -8.19 -12.42 1.47
CA ASP A 34 -6.94 -12.66 2.20
C ASP A 34 -7.15 -12.88 3.72
N GLY A 35 -8.34 -13.32 4.14
CA GLY A 35 -8.73 -13.51 5.54
C GLY A 35 -9.32 -12.27 6.24
N TYR A 36 -9.47 -11.15 5.52
CA TYR A 36 -9.95 -9.88 6.06
C TYR A 36 -11.34 -9.52 5.53
N TRP A 37 -12.23 -9.08 6.41
CA TRP A 37 -13.52 -8.49 6.05
C TRP A 37 -13.33 -7.01 5.74
N ILE A 38 -13.31 -6.68 4.45
CA ILE A 38 -12.96 -5.35 3.96
C ILE A 38 -14.23 -4.53 3.71
N LYS A 39 -14.28 -3.31 4.26
CA LYS A 39 -15.37 -2.36 4.02
C LYS A 39 -15.56 -2.07 2.54
N THR A 40 -16.79 -2.24 2.05
CA THR A 40 -17.16 -1.87 0.69
C THR A 40 -17.70 -0.44 0.63
N TYR A 41 -17.57 0.18 -0.54
CA TYR A 41 -18.13 1.51 -0.81
C TYR A 41 -19.02 1.45 -2.05
N PRO A 42 -20.01 2.36 -2.17
CA PRO A 42 -20.83 2.48 -3.37
C PRO A 42 -19.97 2.61 -4.61
N VAL A 43 -20.19 1.71 -5.57
CA VAL A 43 -19.48 1.68 -6.84
C VAL A 43 -20.06 2.79 -7.74
N PRO A 44 -19.22 3.67 -8.33
CA PRO A 44 -19.69 4.66 -9.28
C PRO A 44 -20.34 4.00 -10.51
N ALA A 45 -21.27 4.70 -11.15
CA ALA A 45 -21.89 4.24 -12.38
C ALA A 45 -20.85 3.96 -13.48
N ASP A 46 -20.99 2.83 -14.17
CA ASP A 46 -20.14 2.45 -15.29
C ASP A 46 -20.46 3.28 -16.54
N SER A 47 -19.91 4.49 -16.56
CA SER A 47 -20.11 5.54 -17.57
C SER A 47 -18.79 6.25 -17.84
N LEU A 48 -18.65 6.95 -18.98
CA LEU A 48 -17.44 7.73 -19.24
C LEU A 48 -17.20 8.78 -18.15
N GLN A 49 -18.26 9.45 -17.66
CA GLN A 49 -18.14 10.39 -16.55
C GLN A 49 -17.67 9.70 -15.25
N GLY A 50 -18.22 8.54 -14.90
CA GLY A 50 -17.79 7.76 -13.74
C GLY A 50 -16.33 7.30 -13.83
N LYS A 51 -15.93 6.78 -15.00
CA LYS A 51 -14.54 6.40 -15.29
C LYS A 51 -13.59 7.59 -15.25
N LYS A 52 -14.02 8.78 -15.68
CA LYS A 52 -13.20 10.01 -15.62
C LYS A 52 -12.88 10.37 -14.19
N SER A 53 -13.90 10.47 -13.34
CA SER A 53 -13.71 10.79 -11.92
C SER A 53 -12.82 9.76 -11.21
N LEU A 54 -12.97 8.48 -11.58
CA LEU A 54 -12.13 7.41 -11.07
C LEU A 54 -10.67 7.57 -11.51
N ILE A 55 -10.40 7.71 -12.81
CA ILE A 55 -9.04 7.85 -13.35
C ILE A 55 -8.35 9.10 -12.78
N GLU A 56 -9.05 10.22 -12.62
CA GLU A 56 -8.51 11.44 -11.99
C GLU A 56 -8.19 11.24 -10.50
N ALA A 57 -8.96 10.42 -9.78
CA ALA A 57 -8.63 10.04 -8.40
C ALA A 57 -7.41 9.10 -8.33
N LEU A 58 -7.31 8.14 -9.25
CA LEU A 58 -6.15 7.25 -9.37
C LEU A 58 -4.88 8.01 -9.74
N ALA A 59 -4.97 9.00 -10.63
CA ALA A 59 -3.86 9.88 -11.00
C ALA A 59 -3.27 10.59 -9.78
N ARG A 60 -4.14 11.21 -8.97
CA ARG A 60 -3.74 11.88 -7.73
C ARG A 60 -3.09 10.91 -6.76
N ARG A 61 -3.64 9.70 -6.58
CA ARG A 61 -3.04 8.66 -5.73
C ARG A 61 -1.66 8.27 -6.25
N LEU A 62 -1.55 7.94 -7.53
CA LEU A 62 -0.31 7.51 -8.18
C LEU A 62 0.82 8.53 -7.94
N PHE A 63 0.65 9.78 -8.38
CA PHE A 63 1.71 10.79 -8.27
C PHE A 63 2.03 11.20 -6.83
N ASN A 64 1.12 10.99 -5.88
CA ASN A 64 1.38 11.22 -4.46
C ASN A 64 2.27 10.15 -3.82
N HIS A 65 2.39 8.98 -4.46
CA HIS A 65 3.11 7.80 -3.97
C HIS A 65 4.35 7.45 -4.79
N THR A 66 4.50 7.97 -5.99
CA THR A 66 5.71 7.79 -6.80
C THR A 66 6.77 8.87 -6.53
N GLU A 67 7.97 8.66 -7.02
CA GLU A 67 9.04 9.68 -7.03
C GLU A 67 8.56 11.07 -7.48
N HIS A 68 9.18 12.10 -6.92
CA HIS A 68 8.89 13.49 -7.26
C HIS A 68 9.33 13.83 -8.69
N GLY A 69 8.66 14.82 -9.29
CA GLY A 69 9.01 15.32 -10.63
C GLY A 69 8.50 14.47 -11.80
N LEU A 70 7.75 13.40 -11.53
CA LEU A 70 7.20 12.53 -12.59
C LEU A 70 5.87 13.02 -13.18
N ASN A 71 5.16 13.95 -12.53
CA ASN A 71 3.89 14.49 -13.00
C ASN A 71 4.10 15.51 -14.16
N ILE A 72 4.52 15.00 -15.32
CA ILE A 72 4.84 15.81 -16.52
C ILE A 72 3.56 16.06 -17.34
N PRO A 73 3.28 17.31 -17.78
CA PRO A 73 2.12 17.59 -18.62
C PRO A 73 2.06 16.78 -19.92
N GLY A 74 0.87 16.33 -20.32
CA GLY A 74 0.67 15.52 -21.53
C GLY A 74 1.07 16.22 -22.83
N CYS A 75 0.98 17.55 -22.88
CA CYS A 75 1.43 18.35 -24.03
C CYS A 75 2.95 18.27 -24.29
N ARG A 76 3.74 17.83 -23.30
CA ARG A 76 5.20 17.66 -23.41
C ARG A 76 5.63 16.23 -23.75
N LEU A 77 4.70 15.38 -24.22
CA LEU A 77 4.98 13.98 -24.53
C LEU A 77 6.12 13.81 -25.55
N GLY A 78 6.15 14.62 -26.61
CA GLY A 78 7.20 14.57 -27.65
C GLY A 78 8.60 14.86 -27.08
N GLU A 79 8.75 15.95 -26.34
CA GLU A 79 10.01 16.33 -25.68
C GLU A 79 10.48 15.26 -24.70
N THR A 80 9.55 14.72 -23.91
CA THR A 80 9.86 13.72 -22.88
C THR A 80 10.30 12.41 -23.52
N ARG A 81 9.63 11.99 -24.60
CA ARG A 81 10.00 10.79 -25.38
C ARG A 81 11.38 10.93 -26.00
N GLN A 82 11.68 12.07 -26.63
CA GLN A 82 12.99 12.32 -27.20
C GLN A 82 14.10 12.29 -26.13
N SER A 83 13.86 12.93 -24.98
CA SER A 83 14.80 12.96 -23.86
C SER A 83 15.08 11.56 -23.29
N PHE A 84 14.06 10.71 -23.20
CA PHE A 84 14.20 9.31 -22.77
C PHE A 84 14.97 8.48 -23.79
N VAL A 85 14.65 8.57 -25.09
CA VAL A 85 15.31 7.79 -26.15
C VAL A 85 16.80 8.13 -26.23
N ALA A 86 17.15 9.42 -26.15
CA ALA A 86 18.52 9.90 -26.26
C ALA A 86 19.39 9.63 -25.02
N GLU A 87 18.81 9.26 -23.87
CA GLU A 87 19.57 9.02 -22.65
C GLU A 87 20.29 7.67 -22.66
N THR A 88 21.59 7.68 -22.37
CA THR A 88 22.44 6.49 -22.36
C THR A 88 22.81 6.06 -20.95
N ASP A 89 22.82 6.97 -19.97
CA ASP A 89 23.07 6.62 -18.58
C ASP A 89 21.89 5.82 -18.01
N PRO A 90 22.09 4.59 -17.50
CA PRO A 90 20.98 3.74 -17.03
C PRO A 90 20.16 4.38 -15.90
N GLY A 91 20.82 5.06 -14.96
CA GLY A 91 20.17 5.69 -13.81
C GLY A 91 19.28 6.86 -14.22
N ARG A 92 19.78 7.75 -15.08
CA ARG A 92 19.01 8.86 -15.67
C ARG A 92 17.92 8.36 -16.59
N ARG A 93 18.18 7.31 -17.37
CA ARG A 93 17.21 6.72 -18.30
C ARG A 93 16.01 6.15 -17.54
N ARG A 94 16.21 5.55 -16.37
CA ARG A 94 15.14 5.12 -15.45
C ARG A 94 14.25 6.28 -15.02
N VAL A 95 14.84 7.39 -14.55
CA VAL A 95 14.08 8.58 -14.14
C VAL A 95 13.29 9.16 -15.32
N LYS A 96 13.93 9.28 -16.49
CA LYS A 96 13.27 9.76 -17.72
C LYS A 96 12.17 8.82 -18.20
N ALA A 97 12.29 7.51 -17.96
CA ALA A 97 11.21 6.55 -18.21
C ALA A 97 9.98 6.87 -17.34
N GLY A 98 10.19 7.18 -16.06
CA GLY A 98 9.12 7.64 -15.16
C GLY A 98 8.49 8.96 -15.61
N MET A 99 9.29 9.92 -16.05
CA MET A 99 8.79 11.19 -16.60
C MET A 99 7.94 10.96 -17.85
N LEU A 100 8.39 10.05 -18.74
CA LEU A 100 7.65 9.65 -19.93
C LEU A 100 6.33 8.95 -19.56
N ALA A 101 6.35 8.06 -18.56
CA ALA A 101 5.14 7.42 -18.04
C ALA A 101 4.13 8.46 -17.55
N GLY A 102 4.59 9.48 -16.81
CA GLY A 102 3.72 10.57 -16.35
C GLY A 102 3.15 11.43 -17.50
N ALA A 103 3.97 11.75 -18.51
CA ALA A 103 3.50 12.48 -19.69
C ALA A 103 2.44 11.68 -20.48
N LEU A 104 2.66 10.37 -20.66
CA LEU A 104 1.69 9.46 -21.29
C LEU A 104 0.39 9.38 -20.49
N PHE A 105 0.48 9.22 -19.17
CA PHE A 105 -0.68 9.21 -18.29
C PHE A 105 -1.49 10.50 -18.41
N ASN A 106 -0.84 11.65 -18.32
CA ASN A 106 -1.51 12.94 -18.38
C ASN A 106 -2.12 13.19 -19.77
N ARG A 107 -1.44 12.76 -20.85
CA ARG A 107 -2.00 12.76 -22.20
C ARG A 107 -3.27 11.91 -22.28
N ALA A 108 -3.27 10.72 -21.70
CA ALA A 108 -4.46 9.86 -21.66
C ALA A 108 -5.61 10.53 -20.91
N THR A 109 -5.32 11.16 -19.76
CA THR A 109 -6.32 11.89 -18.96
C THR A 109 -6.90 13.08 -19.72
N ASP A 110 -6.06 13.81 -20.46
CA ASP A 110 -6.51 14.93 -21.30
C ASP A 110 -7.43 14.45 -22.43
N ILE A 111 -7.08 13.35 -23.10
CA ILE A 111 -7.93 12.73 -24.12
C ILE A 111 -9.26 12.29 -23.51
N PHE A 112 -9.22 11.61 -22.37
CA PHE A 112 -10.42 11.10 -21.70
C PHE A 112 -11.37 12.23 -21.26
N ARG A 113 -10.82 13.36 -20.80
CA ARG A 113 -11.61 14.56 -20.49
C ARG A 113 -12.35 15.08 -21.73
N ARG A 114 -11.69 15.14 -22.89
CA ARG A 114 -12.31 15.58 -24.15
C ARG A 114 -13.39 14.62 -24.62
N LEU A 115 -13.21 13.31 -24.45
CA LEU A 115 -14.21 12.31 -24.79
C LEU A 115 -15.50 12.48 -23.98
N VAL A 116 -15.38 12.77 -22.68
CA VAL A 116 -16.53 13.09 -21.83
C VAL A 116 -17.23 14.38 -22.26
N GLU A 117 -16.47 15.43 -22.62
CA GLU A 117 -17.03 16.68 -23.13
C GLU A 117 -17.83 16.45 -24.42
N LEU A 118 -17.27 15.70 -25.38
CA LEU A 118 -17.96 15.33 -26.62
C LEU A 118 -19.27 14.56 -26.35
N GLN A 119 -19.25 13.62 -25.40
CA GLN A 119 -20.48 12.90 -25.03
C GLN A 119 -21.53 13.82 -24.41
N ALA A 120 -21.11 14.80 -23.60
CA ALA A 120 -22.01 15.79 -23.02
C ALA A 120 -22.64 16.70 -24.08
N ASP A 121 -21.92 16.96 -25.19
CA ASP A 121 -22.42 17.68 -26.37
C ASP A 121 -23.31 16.81 -27.28
N GLY A 122 -23.56 15.54 -26.91
CA GLY A 122 -24.42 14.62 -27.65
C GLY A 122 -23.71 13.78 -28.71
N VAL A 123 -22.38 13.79 -28.75
CA VAL A 123 -21.60 12.92 -29.66
C VAL A 123 -21.55 11.51 -29.12
N GLU A 124 -21.95 10.53 -29.94
CA GLU A 124 -21.78 9.12 -29.60
C GLU A 124 -20.29 8.73 -29.63
N VAL A 125 -19.77 8.30 -28.48
CA VAL A 125 -18.39 7.82 -28.35
C VAL A 125 -18.39 6.30 -28.24
N GLY A 126 -18.18 5.63 -29.37
CA GLY A 126 -17.97 4.18 -29.44
C GLY A 126 -16.59 3.75 -28.93
N SER A 127 -16.42 2.46 -28.66
CA SER A 127 -15.14 1.86 -28.24
C SER A 127 -14.08 1.86 -29.34
N ASP A 128 -14.49 1.93 -30.61
CA ASP A 128 -13.65 2.00 -31.81
C ASP A 128 -13.13 3.42 -32.11
N ASN A 129 -13.63 4.43 -31.38
CA ASN A 129 -13.24 5.82 -31.50
C ASN A 129 -11.71 5.97 -31.42
N ALA A 130 -11.13 6.74 -32.35
CA ALA A 130 -9.69 6.91 -32.44
C ALA A 130 -9.07 7.51 -31.16
N LEU A 131 -9.77 8.42 -30.50
CA LEU A 131 -9.34 9.01 -29.23
C LEU A 131 -9.41 7.99 -28.09
N MET A 132 -10.42 7.11 -28.07
CA MET A 132 -10.47 6.00 -27.10
C MET A 132 -9.26 5.07 -27.27
N ARG A 133 -8.90 4.73 -28.53
CA ARG A 133 -7.72 3.90 -28.82
C ARG A 133 -6.42 4.59 -28.42
N GLU A 134 -6.25 5.88 -28.72
CA GLU A 134 -5.07 6.65 -28.32
C GLU A 134 -4.95 6.75 -26.78
N CYS A 135 -6.07 6.98 -26.08
CA CYS A 135 -6.13 6.99 -24.62
C CYS A 135 -5.66 5.66 -24.03
N GLY A 136 -6.23 4.55 -24.52
CA GLY A 136 -5.84 3.20 -24.09
C GLY A 136 -4.36 2.90 -24.34
N GLN A 137 -3.83 3.29 -25.51
CA GLN A 137 -2.41 3.10 -25.83
C GLN A 137 -1.49 3.91 -24.90
N CYS A 138 -1.86 5.15 -24.58
CA CYS A 138 -1.10 5.97 -23.64
C CYS A 138 -1.06 5.35 -22.23
N LEU A 139 -2.21 4.86 -21.74
CA LEU A 139 -2.28 4.18 -20.42
C LEU A 139 -1.48 2.88 -20.41
N LEU A 140 -1.55 2.08 -21.48
CA LEU A 140 -0.80 0.83 -21.61
C LEU A 140 0.71 1.08 -21.61
N GLU A 141 1.19 2.08 -22.35
CA GLU A 141 2.61 2.42 -22.39
C GLU A 141 3.08 3.03 -21.05
N ALA A 142 2.26 3.87 -20.41
CA ALA A 142 2.54 4.39 -19.08
C ALA A 142 2.69 3.26 -18.05
N MET A 143 1.80 2.26 -18.08
CA MET A 143 1.89 1.07 -17.24
C MET A 143 3.20 0.31 -17.45
N GLN A 144 3.62 0.09 -18.70
CA GLN A 144 4.87 -0.63 -19.02
C GLN A 144 6.12 0.10 -18.51
N LEU A 145 6.11 1.44 -18.55
CA LEU A 145 7.20 2.27 -18.04
C LEU A 145 7.15 2.43 -16.52
N GLY A 146 5.98 2.28 -15.90
CA GLY A 146 5.75 2.38 -14.45
C GLY A 146 6.65 1.47 -13.61
N ARG A 147 7.08 0.32 -14.15
CA ARG A 147 8.04 -0.60 -13.49
C ARG A 147 9.41 0.03 -13.15
N PHE A 148 9.75 1.14 -13.79
CA PHE A 148 11.01 1.87 -13.53
C PHE A 148 10.88 2.90 -12.41
N VAL A 149 9.65 3.16 -11.94
CA VAL A 149 9.35 4.18 -10.95
C VAL A 149 9.38 3.59 -9.55
N LEU A 150 10.11 4.24 -8.66
CA LEU A 150 10.17 3.86 -7.25
C LEU A 150 9.00 4.47 -6.47
N HIS A 151 8.69 3.87 -5.32
CA HIS A 151 7.91 4.58 -4.32
C HIS A 151 8.66 5.83 -3.87
N ARG A 152 7.95 6.88 -3.46
CA ARG A 152 8.55 8.15 -3.01
C ARG A 152 9.52 8.02 -1.83
N SER A 153 9.44 6.92 -1.07
CA SER A 153 10.40 6.65 0.02
C SER A 153 11.75 6.11 -0.47
N GLY A 154 11.85 5.69 -1.74
CA GLY A 154 12.99 4.94 -2.27
C GLY A 154 12.91 3.43 -2.02
N GLU A 155 11.84 2.94 -1.39
CA GLU A 155 11.51 1.50 -1.32
C GLU A 155 11.17 0.96 -2.72
N GLU A 156 10.79 -0.33 -2.80
CA GLU A 156 10.40 -0.93 -4.07
C GLU A 156 9.35 -0.10 -4.84
N GLY A 157 9.39 -0.22 -6.17
CA GLY A 157 8.40 0.42 -7.03
C GLY A 157 7.00 -0.15 -6.76
N ILE A 158 5.99 0.72 -6.88
CA ILE A 158 4.59 0.31 -6.82
C ILE A 158 4.03 0.28 -8.24
N ASP A 159 4.57 -0.61 -9.07
CA ASP A 159 4.19 -0.78 -10.47
C ASP A 159 2.69 -1.09 -10.64
N GLU A 160 2.08 -1.77 -9.67
CA GLU A 160 0.64 -2.04 -9.65
C GLU A 160 -0.21 -0.76 -9.74
N LEU A 161 0.22 0.35 -9.12
CA LEU A 161 -0.51 1.63 -9.20
C LEU A 161 -0.50 2.22 -10.61
N TRP A 162 0.50 1.90 -11.43
CA TRP A 162 0.56 2.33 -12.82
C TRP A 162 -0.38 1.53 -13.72
N GLY A 163 -0.79 0.32 -13.31
CA GLY A 163 -1.75 -0.51 -14.03
C GLY A 163 -3.22 -0.24 -13.70
N GLU A 164 -3.52 0.24 -12.48
CA GLU A 164 -4.90 0.56 -12.05
C GLU A 164 -5.67 1.47 -13.03
N PRO A 165 -5.11 2.56 -13.57
CA PRO A 165 -5.83 3.44 -14.50
C PRO A 165 -6.19 2.74 -15.81
N PHE A 166 -5.26 1.93 -16.35
CA PHE A 166 -5.54 1.14 -17.56
C PHE A 166 -6.64 0.12 -17.28
N ARG A 167 -6.61 -0.57 -16.13
CA ARG A 167 -7.70 -1.46 -15.73
C ARG A 167 -9.02 -0.71 -15.61
N ALA A 168 -9.08 0.37 -14.85
CA ALA A 168 -10.30 1.18 -14.70
C ALA A 168 -10.87 1.67 -16.04
N PHE A 169 -10.01 1.91 -17.03
CA PHE A 169 -10.39 2.24 -18.39
C PHE A 169 -10.98 1.02 -19.13
N SER A 170 -10.31 -0.13 -19.07
CA SER A 170 -10.57 -1.30 -19.93
C SER A 170 -11.63 -2.30 -19.44
N ILE A 171 -12.00 -2.30 -18.15
CA ILE A 171 -13.00 -3.23 -17.60
C ILE A 171 -14.20 -2.47 -17.00
N PRO A 172 -15.30 -3.15 -16.67
CA PRO A 172 -16.39 -2.56 -15.90
C PRO A 172 -15.90 -1.98 -14.56
N VAL A 173 -16.50 -0.87 -14.12
CA VAL A 173 -16.10 -0.22 -12.87
C VAL A 173 -16.26 -1.16 -11.66
N GLU A 174 -17.28 -2.01 -11.65
CA GLU A 174 -17.50 -2.98 -10.56
C GLU A 174 -16.37 -4.01 -10.45
N ASP A 175 -15.97 -4.63 -11.55
CA ASP A 175 -14.84 -5.55 -11.60
C ASP A 175 -13.52 -4.89 -11.17
N PHE A 176 -13.36 -3.59 -11.49
CA PHE A 176 -12.22 -2.82 -11.02
C PHE A 176 -12.25 -2.66 -9.49
N TYR A 177 -13.39 -2.34 -8.88
CA TYR A 177 -13.51 -2.23 -7.43
C TYR A 177 -13.25 -3.57 -6.72
N GLU A 178 -13.72 -4.69 -7.27
CA GLU A 178 -13.41 -6.02 -6.73
C GLU A 178 -11.90 -6.26 -6.69
N SER A 179 -11.19 -5.91 -7.77
CA SER A 179 -9.73 -6.04 -7.80
C SER A 179 -9.02 -5.19 -6.74
N ARG A 180 -9.63 -4.08 -6.30
CA ARG A 180 -9.07 -3.23 -5.24
C ARG A 180 -9.26 -3.83 -3.85
N TYR A 181 -10.37 -4.53 -3.60
CA TYR A 181 -10.57 -5.20 -2.32
C TYR A 181 -9.55 -6.31 -2.12
N VAL A 182 -9.21 -7.07 -3.17
CA VAL A 182 -8.07 -8.01 -3.14
C VAL A 182 -6.78 -7.32 -2.68
N LYS A 183 -6.45 -6.14 -3.26
CA LYS A 183 -5.25 -5.38 -2.89
C LYS A 183 -5.27 -4.81 -1.47
N ILE A 184 -6.44 -4.42 -0.98
CA ILE A 184 -6.61 -3.98 0.41
C ILE A 184 -6.37 -5.15 1.37
N GLY A 185 -6.92 -6.35 1.09
CA GLY A 185 -6.67 -7.55 1.89
C GLY A 185 -5.19 -7.92 1.92
N GLN A 186 -4.53 -7.92 0.77
CA GLN A 186 -3.08 -8.14 0.66
C GLN A 186 -2.27 -7.13 1.46
N SER A 187 -2.68 -5.87 1.46
CA SER A 187 -2.04 -4.80 2.23
C SER A 187 -2.22 -5.01 3.74
N MET A 188 -3.42 -5.39 4.20
CA MET A 188 -3.68 -5.71 5.61
C MET A 188 -2.86 -6.92 6.07
N ARG A 189 -2.77 -7.97 5.24
CA ARG A 189 -1.93 -9.15 5.47
C ARG A 189 -0.47 -8.77 5.68
N ASP A 190 0.09 -7.93 4.80
CA ASP A 190 1.49 -7.53 4.92
C ASP A 190 1.73 -6.59 6.13
N ILE A 191 0.76 -5.74 6.49
CA ILE A 191 0.81 -4.95 7.74
C ILE A 191 0.92 -5.87 8.97
N ASP A 192 0.06 -6.89 9.05
CA ASP A 192 0.07 -7.84 10.17
C ASP A 192 1.39 -8.64 10.19
N ARG A 193 1.90 -9.07 9.03
CA ARG A 193 3.19 -9.78 8.94
C ARG A 193 4.35 -8.92 9.45
N ILE A 194 4.36 -7.63 9.13
CA ILE A 194 5.38 -6.69 9.63
C ILE A 194 5.26 -6.55 11.16
N ALA A 195 4.05 -6.35 11.67
CA ALA A 195 3.80 -6.24 13.10
C ALA A 195 4.20 -7.51 13.87
N ASP A 196 3.84 -8.69 13.35
CA ASP A 196 4.19 -9.98 13.94
C ASP A 196 5.71 -10.21 13.96
N ALA A 197 6.41 -9.81 12.90
CA ALA A 197 7.87 -9.88 12.86
C ALA A 197 8.53 -8.96 13.88
N MET A 198 8.00 -7.74 14.07
CA MET A 198 8.46 -6.86 15.15
C MET A 198 8.22 -7.50 16.52
N VAL A 199 6.99 -7.94 16.82
CA VAL A 199 6.65 -8.55 18.11
C VAL A 199 7.54 -9.77 18.39
N SER A 200 7.70 -10.65 17.41
CA SER A 200 8.52 -11.87 17.53
C SER A 200 10.00 -11.59 17.76
N ALA A 201 10.53 -10.49 17.21
CA ALA A 201 11.92 -10.09 17.39
C ALA A 201 12.15 -9.34 18.71
N PHE A 202 11.34 -8.31 18.97
CA PHE A 202 11.61 -7.37 20.06
C PHE A 202 11.16 -7.86 21.43
N CYS A 203 10.05 -8.59 21.55
CA CYS A 203 9.53 -9.04 22.85
C CYS A 203 10.42 -10.12 23.51
N ARG A 204 11.39 -10.66 22.77
CA ARG A 204 12.40 -11.60 23.27
C ARG A 204 13.62 -10.88 23.87
N ILE A 205 13.67 -9.56 23.78
CA ILE A 205 14.77 -8.71 24.24
C ILE A 205 14.27 -7.92 25.45
N PRO A 206 14.80 -8.12 26.66
CA PRO A 206 14.28 -7.51 27.89
C PRO A 206 14.09 -5.99 27.81
N THR A 207 15.03 -5.26 27.19
CA THR A 207 14.97 -3.80 27.01
C THR A 207 13.74 -3.32 26.23
N PHE A 208 13.10 -4.20 25.43
CA PHE A 208 11.95 -3.88 24.58
C PHE A 208 10.66 -4.58 25.01
N GLU A 209 10.59 -5.21 26.19
CA GLU A 209 9.42 -6.00 26.63
C GLU A 209 8.07 -5.25 26.48
N ALA A 210 8.05 -3.94 26.71
CA ALA A 210 6.84 -3.12 26.63
C ALA A 210 6.43 -2.66 25.21
N VAL A 211 7.15 -3.05 24.15
CA VAL A 211 6.92 -2.53 22.79
C VAL A 211 5.74 -3.20 22.07
N GLU A 212 5.26 -4.35 22.54
CA GLU A 212 4.19 -5.11 21.90
C GLU A 212 2.91 -4.28 21.73
N ALA A 213 2.44 -3.65 22.80
CA ALA A 213 1.20 -2.87 22.76
C ALA A 213 1.26 -1.69 21.75
N PRO A 214 2.33 -0.86 21.72
CA PRO A 214 2.52 0.13 20.67
C PRO A 214 2.53 -0.43 19.24
N ILE A 215 3.13 -1.61 19.01
CA ILE A 215 3.15 -2.24 17.68
C ILE A 215 1.74 -2.65 17.27
N ARG A 216 1.01 -3.33 18.16
CA ARG A 216 -0.34 -3.85 17.88
C ARG A 216 -1.33 -2.72 17.64
N ASP A 217 -1.33 -1.69 18.49
CA ASP A 217 -2.17 -0.50 18.34
C ASP A 217 -1.92 0.20 16.98
N PHE A 218 -0.65 0.37 16.59
CA PHE A 218 -0.31 0.96 15.31
C PHE A 218 -0.73 0.10 14.11
N ALA A 219 -0.51 -1.23 14.18
CA ALA A 219 -0.92 -2.16 13.12
C ALA A 219 -2.45 -2.16 12.93
N ASP A 220 -3.21 -2.17 14.03
CA ASP A 220 -4.67 -2.10 14.00
C ASP A 220 -5.16 -0.80 13.35
N ALA A 221 -4.61 0.35 13.76
CA ALA A 221 -4.92 1.63 13.15
C ALA A 221 -4.57 1.66 11.65
N ALA A 222 -3.45 1.04 11.26
CA ALA A 222 -3.04 0.95 9.87
C ALA A 222 -3.96 0.08 9.02
N ARG A 223 -4.46 -1.04 9.55
CA ARG A 223 -5.46 -1.89 8.88
C ARG A 223 -6.74 -1.12 8.61
N ILE A 224 -7.31 -0.48 9.63
CA ILE A 224 -8.54 0.32 9.52
C ILE A 224 -8.34 1.44 8.48
N LYS A 225 -7.21 2.15 8.52
CA LYS A 225 -6.91 3.19 7.53
C LYS A 225 -6.74 2.66 6.10
N THR A 226 -6.31 1.41 5.94
CA THR A 226 -6.09 0.82 4.61
C THR A 226 -7.41 0.69 3.85
N GLU A 227 -8.49 0.27 4.52
CA GLU A 227 -9.83 0.23 3.91
C GLU A 227 -10.56 1.59 3.90
N THR A 228 -10.27 2.48 4.85
CA THR A 228 -11.01 3.75 5.00
C THR A 228 -10.69 4.75 3.89
N LEU A 229 -11.69 5.19 3.11
CA LEU A 229 -11.57 6.23 2.07
C LEU A 229 -11.47 7.65 2.64
N ARG A 230 -10.89 8.59 1.87
CA ARG A 230 -10.79 10.01 2.29
C ARG A 230 -12.15 10.70 2.43
N THR A 231 -13.17 10.16 1.77
CA THR A 231 -14.56 10.61 1.82
C THR A 231 -15.37 9.91 2.90
N ASP A 232 -14.77 8.95 3.63
CA ASP A 232 -15.44 8.26 4.72
C ASP A 232 -15.66 9.23 5.90
N PRO A 233 -16.85 9.28 6.52
CA PRO A 233 -17.11 10.15 7.67
C PRO A 233 -16.15 9.94 8.85
N GLY A 234 -15.67 8.71 9.06
CA GLY A 234 -14.74 8.36 10.14
C GLY A 234 -13.27 8.71 9.85
N ILE A 235 -12.96 9.27 8.68
CA ILE A 235 -11.56 9.48 8.26
C ILE A 235 -10.76 10.35 9.24
N PHE A 236 -11.39 11.33 9.91
CA PHE A 236 -10.69 12.22 10.82
C PHE A 236 -10.16 11.47 12.05
N ASP A 237 -10.98 10.61 12.64
CA ASP A 237 -10.59 9.78 13.79
C ASP A 237 -9.60 8.70 13.37
N VAL A 238 -9.87 8.01 12.26
CA VAL A 238 -8.98 6.95 11.73
C VAL A 238 -7.59 7.50 11.40
N TRP A 239 -7.52 8.68 10.79
CA TRP A 239 -6.25 9.31 10.45
C TRP A 239 -5.51 9.79 11.69
N ALA A 240 -6.20 10.45 12.63
CA ALA A 240 -5.61 10.91 13.88
C ALA A 240 -5.07 9.75 14.72
N HIS A 241 -5.82 8.64 14.82
CA HIS A 241 -5.36 7.44 15.52
C HIS A 241 -4.13 6.83 14.86
N LEU A 242 -4.14 6.63 13.54
CA LEU A 242 -2.99 6.09 12.83
C LEU A 242 -1.71 6.93 13.04
N VAL A 243 -1.82 8.25 12.89
CA VAL A 243 -0.66 9.15 13.02
C VAL A 243 -0.12 9.09 14.45
N THR A 244 -0.99 9.24 15.45
CA THR A 244 -0.56 9.26 16.86
C THR A 244 -0.06 7.89 17.35
N ALA A 245 -0.61 6.78 16.86
CA ALA A 245 -0.09 5.43 17.14
C ALA A 245 1.31 5.25 16.53
N GLY A 246 1.53 5.72 15.30
CA GLY A 246 2.84 5.70 14.66
C GLY A 246 3.88 6.58 15.37
N GLU A 247 3.47 7.75 15.90
CA GLU A 247 4.31 8.61 16.74
C GLU A 247 4.68 7.94 18.06
N ARG A 248 3.71 7.30 18.74
CA ARG A 248 3.95 6.53 19.97
C ARG A 248 4.98 5.43 19.74
N LEU A 249 4.86 4.67 18.65
CA LEU A 249 5.82 3.63 18.29
C LEU A 249 7.22 4.20 18.00
N ALA A 250 7.31 5.34 17.31
CA ALA A 250 8.59 5.96 16.95
C ALA A 250 9.33 6.61 18.13
N SER A 251 8.56 7.07 19.12
CA SER A 251 9.02 7.67 20.37
C SER A 251 9.13 6.65 21.51
N PHE A 252 9.00 5.35 21.20
CA PHE A 252 9.19 4.29 22.18
C PHE A 252 10.55 4.46 22.86
N THR A 253 10.52 4.51 24.20
CA THR A 253 11.72 4.59 25.02
C THR A 253 11.95 3.24 25.68
N PRO A 254 13.00 2.51 25.31
CA PRO A 254 13.33 1.22 25.91
C PRO A 254 13.59 1.42 27.40
N GLN A 255 13.11 0.49 28.23
CA GLN A 255 13.38 0.56 29.66
C GLN A 255 14.88 0.37 29.86
N ALA A 256 15.50 1.23 30.68
CA ALA A 256 16.87 0.97 31.12
C ALA A 256 16.88 -0.41 31.75
N ALA A 257 17.70 -1.32 31.24
CA ALA A 257 17.95 -2.59 31.92
C ALA A 257 18.45 -2.20 33.31
N GLY A 258 17.58 -2.30 34.32
CA GLY A 258 17.98 -2.10 35.71
C GLY A 258 19.18 -2.98 35.98
N GLU A 259 20.07 -2.55 36.88
CA GLU A 259 21.35 -3.21 37.21
C GLU A 259 21.23 -4.67 37.72
N ALA A 260 20.08 -5.33 37.54
CA ALA A 260 19.79 -6.69 37.92
C ALA A 260 19.38 -7.54 36.71
N SER A 261 20.36 -7.91 35.88
CA SER A 261 20.39 -9.27 35.37
C SER A 261 21.84 -9.70 35.29
N GLU A 262 22.20 -10.62 36.18
CA GLU A 262 23.40 -11.43 36.09
C GLU A 262 23.63 -11.80 34.62
N LYS A 263 24.82 -11.44 34.14
CA LYS A 263 25.28 -11.70 32.78
C LYS A 263 25.06 -13.18 32.47
N ARG A 264 24.00 -13.50 31.71
CA ARG A 264 23.96 -14.78 30.99
C ARG A 264 25.11 -14.73 29.99
N SER A 265 26.22 -15.34 30.39
CA SER A 265 27.44 -15.45 29.60
C SER A 265 27.06 -16.07 28.24
N GLY A 266 27.10 -15.28 27.17
CA GLY A 266 26.79 -15.72 25.80
C GLY A 266 25.62 -15.03 25.09
N SER A 267 24.82 -14.17 25.74
CA SER A 267 23.81 -13.37 25.00
C SER A 267 24.49 -12.22 24.26
N ALA A 268 24.26 -12.10 22.94
CA ALA A 268 24.64 -10.91 22.19
C ALA A 268 24.02 -9.68 22.85
N LEU A 269 24.82 -8.64 23.09
CA LEU A 269 24.31 -7.35 23.55
C LEU A 269 23.60 -6.69 22.36
N HIS A 270 22.28 -6.60 22.41
CA HIS A 270 21.49 -5.92 21.37
C HIS A 270 21.76 -4.41 21.39
N SER A 271 22.12 -3.87 20.22
CA SER A 271 22.23 -2.42 20.00
C SER A 271 20.85 -1.78 20.13
N VAL A 272 20.67 -0.93 21.13
CA VAL A 272 19.41 -0.20 21.34
C VAL A 272 19.14 0.77 20.20
N SER A 273 20.17 1.44 19.70
CA SER A 273 20.09 2.35 18.55
C SER A 273 19.56 1.63 17.31
N ASP A 274 20.12 0.47 17.00
CA ASP A 274 19.71 -0.33 15.83
C ASP A 274 18.25 -0.80 15.98
N GLY A 275 17.87 -1.25 17.17
CA GLY A 275 16.50 -1.67 17.47
C GLY A 275 15.49 -0.53 17.29
N LEU A 276 15.80 0.66 17.82
CA LEU A 276 14.95 1.84 17.65
C LEU A 276 14.84 2.26 16.17
N GLN A 277 15.94 2.22 15.42
CA GLN A 277 15.90 2.50 13.99
C GLN A 277 15.05 1.47 13.24
N LEU A 278 15.16 0.19 13.61
CA LEU A 278 14.40 -0.88 12.97
C LEU A 278 12.90 -0.79 13.27
N LEU A 279 12.48 -0.37 14.47
CA LEU A 279 11.08 -0.05 14.78
C LEU A 279 10.56 1.08 13.88
N ARG A 280 11.33 2.17 13.72
CA ARG A 280 10.97 3.31 12.85
C ARG A 280 10.87 2.89 11.38
N ASN A 281 11.80 2.08 10.90
CA ASN A 281 11.78 1.57 9.52
C ASN A 281 10.52 0.75 9.23
N GLY A 282 10.11 -0.11 10.15
CA GLY A 282 8.90 -0.91 9.94
C GLY A 282 7.62 -0.10 10.09
N ARG A 283 7.60 0.88 11.01
CA ARG A 283 6.54 1.91 11.06
C ARG A 283 6.39 2.60 9.71
N ASP A 284 7.50 3.04 9.12
CA ASP A 284 7.49 3.75 7.85
C ASP A 284 6.99 2.86 6.71
N LEU A 285 7.44 1.61 6.65
CA LEU A 285 6.95 0.65 5.67
C LEU A 285 5.44 0.41 5.78
N VAL A 286 4.91 0.24 7.00
CA VAL A 286 3.47 0.12 7.24
C VAL A 286 2.73 1.37 6.77
N PHE A 287 3.26 2.58 7.03
CA PHE A 287 2.67 3.80 6.49
C PHE A 287 2.65 3.82 4.97
N TYR A 288 3.71 3.35 4.31
CA TYR A 288 3.78 3.30 2.85
C TYR A 288 2.72 2.37 2.27
N ILE A 289 2.63 1.14 2.79
CA ILE A 289 1.63 0.14 2.40
C ILE A 289 0.21 0.68 2.67
N ALA A 290 -0.06 1.14 3.89
CA ALA A 290 -1.40 1.57 4.29
C ALA A 290 -1.88 2.79 3.49
N ARG A 291 -1.02 3.79 3.27
CA ARG A 291 -1.38 5.00 2.50
C ARG A 291 -1.51 4.71 1.01
N ALA A 292 -0.59 3.95 0.44
CA ALA A 292 -0.66 3.54 -0.96
C ALA A 292 -1.84 2.58 -1.19
N ARG A 293 -2.26 1.78 -0.21
CA ARG A 293 -3.22 0.65 -0.33
C ARG A 293 -2.79 -0.38 -1.35
N THR A 294 -1.49 -0.65 -1.36
CA THR A 294 -0.87 -1.61 -2.27
C THR A 294 0.21 -2.35 -1.48
N PRO A 295 0.28 -3.69 -1.59
CA PRO A 295 1.31 -4.46 -0.93
C PRO A 295 2.71 -4.06 -1.44
N MET A 296 3.70 -4.25 -0.58
CA MET A 296 5.13 -4.10 -0.89
C MET A 296 5.84 -5.39 -0.47
N PRO A 297 5.70 -6.48 -1.25
CA PRO A 297 6.13 -7.81 -0.84
C PRO A 297 7.65 -7.95 -0.67
N LYS A 298 8.46 -7.27 -1.50
CA LYS A 298 9.91 -7.31 -1.39
C LYS A 298 10.37 -6.55 -0.15
N SER A 299 9.94 -5.30 0.02
CA SER A 299 10.29 -4.48 1.17
C SER A 299 9.79 -5.10 2.48
N THR A 300 8.62 -5.74 2.46
CA THR A 300 8.09 -6.52 3.59
C THR A 300 9.02 -7.69 3.94
N SER A 301 9.42 -8.49 2.94
CA SER A 301 10.29 -9.65 3.17
C SER A 301 11.66 -9.23 3.69
N GLU A 302 12.27 -8.22 3.09
CA GLU A 302 13.56 -7.64 3.52
C GLU A 302 13.46 -7.05 4.94
N TYR A 303 12.32 -6.44 5.31
CA TYR A 303 12.11 -5.97 6.67
C TYR A 303 12.04 -7.11 7.70
N ILE A 304 11.32 -8.19 7.37
CA ILE A 304 11.20 -9.38 8.23
C ILE A 304 12.58 -10.03 8.43
N GLU A 305 13.38 -10.15 7.38
CA GLU A 305 14.76 -10.66 7.45
C GLU A 305 15.64 -9.80 8.36
N ARG A 306 15.50 -8.47 8.31
CA ARG A 306 16.21 -7.56 9.23
C ARG A 306 15.80 -7.74 10.68
N CYS A 307 14.53 -7.99 10.96
CA CYS A 307 14.06 -8.33 12.32
C CYS A 307 14.70 -9.63 12.84
N ALA A 308 14.74 -10.67 11.99
CA ALA A 308 15.39 -11.93 12.33
C ALA A 308 16.91 -11.79 12.54
N ALA A 309 17.58 -10.99 11.70
CA ALA A 309 19.01 -10.68 11.83
C ALA A 309 19.31 -9.89 13.11
N TYR A 310 18.48 -8.92 13.47
CA TYR A 310 18.62 -8.17 14.72
C TYR A 310 18.46 -9.06 15.94
N LEU A 311 17.42 -9.92 15.96
CA LEU A 311 17.19 -10.86 17.06
C LEU A 311 18.41 -11.78 17.27
N SER A 312 18.98 -12.31 16.19
CA SER A 312 20.08 -13.28 16.26
C SER A 312 21.45 -12.68 16.55
N SER A 313 21.77 -11.52 15.97
CA SER A 313 23.11 -10.91 16.03
C SER A 313 23.24 -9.75 17.02
N GLY A 314 22.12 -9.20 17.48
CA GLY A 314 22.09 -7.98 18.28
C GLY A 314 22.32 -6.69 17.47
N ARG A 315 22.48 -6.77 16.15
CA ARG A 315 22.70 -5.60 15.28
C ARG A 315 21.81 -5.65 14.07
N ALA A 316 21.32 -4.49 13.64
CA ALA A 316 20.57 -4.39 12.40
C ALA A 316 21.55 -4.05 11.26
N PRO A 317 21.41 -4.67 10.07
CA PRO A 317 22.22 -4.27 8.93
C PRO A 317 21.94 -2.80 8.56
N PHE A 318 22.98 -2.12 8.09
CA PHE A 318 22.89 -0.73 7.67
C PHE A 318 21.88 -0.58 6.52
N VAL A 319 21.03 0.44 6.62
CA VAL A 319 20.07 0.81 5.59
C VAL A 319 20.47 2.18 5.07
N PRO A 320 20.64 2.35 3.75
CA PRO A 320 20.87 3.66 3.16
C PRO A 320 19.76 4.64 3.58
N ALA A 321 20.12 5.92 3.75
CA ALA A 321 19.11 6.93 4.04
C ALA A 321 18.05 6.98 2.92
N PRO A 322 16.76 7.17 3.27
CA PRO A 322 15.71 7.36 2.27
C PRO A 322 16.04 8.52 1.34
N LEU A 323 15.52 8.45 0.11
CA LEU A 323 15.58 9.61 -0.79
C LEU A 323 14.77 10.78 -0.18
N PRO A 324 15.18 12.03 -0.40
CA PRO A 324 14.42 13.19 0.07
C PRO A 324 13.01 13.15 -0.55
N ALA A 325 12.01 13.28 0.33
CA ALA A 325 10.58 13.18 0.02
C ALA A 325 9.88 14.54 -0.10
#